data_AF-A0A7Y3MJM2-F1
#
_entry.id   AF-A0A7Y3MJM2-F1
#
_cell.length_a   1.000
_cell.length_b   1.000
_cell.length_c   1.000
_cell.angle_alpha   90.00
_cell.angle_beta   90.00
_cell.angle_gamma   90.00
#
_symmetry.space_group_name_H-M   'P 1'
#
loop_
_entity.id
_entity.type
_entity.pdbx_description
1 polymer ?
#
loop_
_entity_poly.entity_id
_entity_poly.type
_entity_poly.pdbx_seq_one_letter_code
_entity_poly.pdbx_strand_id
1 'polypeptide(L)'
;MERPTVTPTLRTKLIQSPLFQFLALGFIAFIILRFVSPQGSGDEQSIVVDPATINNLAKQFSKTMLRQPSQQELDSLIEQHIKEEIFLREGLALGLDKDDPVIRKRIYSKVDFLLRAQLEAKQASDEVLLSILQANPDKYTLGDRFGFDQVWLKEDSDWQVALRQLQRGDTTLQSRS
;
A
#
# COMPACT_ATOMS: atom_id res chain seq x y z
N MET A 1 -15.95 -53.12 -65.08
CA MET A 1 -16.24 -51.93 -64.24
C MET A 1 -15.48 -52.10 -62.94
N GLU A 2 -14.28 -51.54 -62.85
CA GLU A 2 -13.43 -51.61 -61.66
C GLU A 2 -13.88 -50.58 -60.62
N ARG A 3 -14.01 -50.99 -59.35
CA ARG A 3 -14.32 -50.11 -58.23
C ARG A 3 -13.00 -49.67 -57.57
N PRO A 4 -12.78 -48.37 -57.34
CA PRO A 4 -11.56 -47.89 -56.70
C PRO A 4 -11.56 -48.28 -55.22
N THR A 5 -10.53 -49.00 -54.79
CA THR A 5 -10.27 -49.28 -53.37
C THR A 5 -9.55 -48.09 -52.75
N VAL A 6 -10.25 -47.35 -51.91
CA VAL A 6 -9.65 -46.25 -51.14
C VAL A 6 -8.94 -46.84 -49.93
N THR A 7 -7.62 -46.94 -50.00
CA THR A 7 -6.78 -47.39 -48.86
C THR A 7 -6.72 -46.26 -47.82
N PRO A 8 -7.22 -46.45 -46.59
CA PRO A 8 -7.13 -45.42 -45.57
C PRO A 8 -5.67 -45.23 -45.16
N THR A 9 -5.15 -44.01 -45.33
CA THR A 9 -3.77 -43.66 -44.98
C THR A 9 -3.57 -43.74 -43.47
N LEU A 10 -2.39 -44.22 -43.05
CA LEU A 10 -2.01 -44.48 -41.65
C LEU A 10 -2.20 -43.26 -40.72
N ARG A 11 -2.15 -42.03 -41.26
CA ARG A 11 -2.36 -40.78 -40.53
C ARG A 11 -3.76 -40.68 -39.91
N THR A 12 -4.79 -41.12 -40.63
CA THR A 12 -6.19 -41.09 -40.15
C THR A 12 -6.45 -42.12 -39.06
N LYS A 13 -5.77 -43.28 -39.09
CA LYS A 13 -5.90 -44.31 -38.04
C LYS A 13 -5.27 -43.91 -36.72
N LEU A 14 -4.18 -43.12 -36.76
CA LEU A 14 -3.55 -42.61 -35.53
C LEU A 14 -4.49 -41.67 -34.77
N ILE A 15 -5.15 -40.75 -35.49
CA ILE A 15 -6.07 -39.76 -34.90
C ILE A 15 -7.35 -40.39 -34.37
N GLN A 16 -7.80 -41.50 -34.96
CA GLN A 16 -8.98 -42.25 -34.52
C GLN A 16 -8.68 -43.31 -33.45
N SER A 17 -7.41 -43.47 -33.05
CA SER A 17 -7.07 -44.43 -32.01
C SER A 17 -7.53 -43.92 -30.64
N PRO A 18 -8.20 -44.75 -29.81
CA PRO A 18 -8.66 -44.35 -28.48
C PRO A 18 -7.50 -43.94 -27.56
N LEU A 19 -6.31 -44.47 -27.81
CA LEU A 19 -5.09 -44.12 -27.08
C LEU A 19 -4.61 -42.69 -27.39
N PHE A 20 -4.69 -42.26 -28.64
CA PHE A 20 -4.35 -40.89 -29.02
C PHE A 20 -5.35 -39.87 -28.45
N GLN A 21 -6.64 -40.23 -28.42
CA GLN A 21 -7.69 -39.40 -27.82
C GLN A 21 -7.48 -39.24 -26.31
N PHE A 22 -7.16 -40.33 -25.61
CA PHE A 22 -6.81 -40.30 -24.19
C PHE A 22 -5.57 -39.42 -23.93
N LEU A 23 -4.52 -39.57 -24.74
CA LEU A 23 -3.31 -38.77 -24.62
C LEU A 23 -3.58 -37.29 -24.90
N ALA A 24 -4.38 -36.97 -25.92
CA ALA A 24 -4.75 -35.59 -26.26
C ALA A 24 -5.59 -34.95 -25.16
N LEU A 25 -6.55 -35.68 -24.59
CA LEU A 25 -7.35 -35.22 -23.45
C LEU A 25 -6.47 -34.99 -22.21
N GLY A 26 -5.57 -35.91 -21.91
CA GLY A 26 -4.59 -35.75 -20.82
C GLY A 26 -3.68 -34.55 -21.03
N PHE A 27 -3.21 -34.33 -22.26
CA PHE A 27 -2.38 -33.18 -22.62
C PHE A 27 -3.14 -31.85 -22.49
N ILE A 28 -4.39 -31.78 -22.93
CA ILE A 28 -5.26 -30.61 -22.77
C ILE A 28 -5.51 -30.35 -21.28
N ALA A 29 -5.84 -31.37 -20.50
CA ALA A 29 -6.03 -31.25 -19.05
C ALA A 29 -4.75 -30.77 -18.35
N PHE A 30 -3.59 -31.27 -18.75
CA PHE A 30 -2.30 -30.84 -18.21
C PHE A 30 -2.00 -29.36 -18.52
N ILE A 31 -2.30 -28.89 -19.74
CA ILE A 31 -2.17 -27.47 -20.09
C ILE A 31 -3.12 -26.62 -19.24
N ILE A 32 -4.39 -27.01 -19.11
CA ILE A 32 -5.37 -26.28 -18.29
C ILE A 32 -4.90 -26.21 -16.83
N LEU A 33 -4.47 -27.33 -16.26
CA LEU A 33 -3.93 -27.39 -14.91
C LEU A 33 -2.71 -26.48 -14.73
N ARG A 34 -1.82 -26.39 -15.73
CA ARG A 34 -0.65 -25.49 -15.67
C ARG A 34 -1.02 -24.00 -15.73
N PHE A 35 -2.14 -23.63 -16.36
CA PHE A 35 -2.62 -22.25 -16.39
C PHE A 35 -3.46 -21.89 -15.16
N VAL A 36 -4.13 -22.87 -14.55
CA VAL A 36 -4.96 -22.68 -13.35
C VAL A 36 -4.13 -22.76 -12.05
N SER A 37 -3.07 -23.57 -12.03
CA SER A 37 -2.14 -23.71 -10.91
C SER A 37 -0.82 -22.98 -11.21
N PRO A 38 -0.61 -21.77 -10.67
CA PRO A 38 0.72 -21.18 -10.68
C PRO A 38 1.59 -21.98 -9.71
N GLN A 39 2.57 -22.70 -10.24
CA GLN A 39 3.83 -23.13 -9.62
C GLN A 39 3.82 -23.43 -8.11
N GLY A 40 3.94 -24.71 -7.76
CA GLY A 40 4.26 -25.18 -6.40
C GLY A 40 4.97 -26.52 -6.45
N SER A 41 6.05 -26.59 -7.22
CA SER A 41 6.86 -27.79 -7.41
C SER A 41 7.71 -28.09 -6.17
N GLY A 42 7.23 -28.99 -5.31
CA GLY A 42 7.96 -30.13 -4.76
C GLY A 42 9.19 -29.96 -3.85
N ASP A 43 9.83 -28.78 -3.75
CA ASP A 43 11.10 -28.60 -3.02
C ASP A 43 11.06 -27.46 -1.97
N GLU A 44 9.88 -26.86 -1.77
CA GLU A 44 9.69 -25.55 -1.11
C GLU A 44 9.14 -25.63 0.32
N GLN A 45 9.25 -26.79 0.98
CA GLN A 45 8.72 -27.02 2.33
C GLN A 45 9.71 -26.70 3.46
N SER A 46 10.95 -26.31 3.14
CA SER A 46 11.91 -25.85 4.16
C SER A 46 11.80 -24.34 4.37
N ILE A 47 11.50 -23.93 5.61
CA ILE A 47 11.57 -22.54 6.04
C ILE A 47 12.94 -22.34 6.67
N VAL A 48 13.90 -21.86 5.87
CA VAL A 48 15.24 -21.54 6.36
C VAL A 48 15.23 -20.13 6.94
N VAL A 49 15.32 -20.04 8.26
CA VAL A 49 15.49 -18.74 8.95
C VAL A 49 16.98 -18.39 8.95
N ASP A 50 17.37 -17.51 8.02
CA ASP A 50 18.75 -17.02 7.91
C ASP A 50 19.14 -16.14 9.12
N PRO A 51 20.42 -16.15 9.57
CA PRO A 51 20.90 -15.22 10.59
C PRO A 51 20.60 -13.74 10.30
N ALA A 52 20.51 -13.31 9.04
CA ALA A 52 20.10 -11.94 8.71
C ALA A 52 18.66 -11.65 9.15
N THR A 53 17.75 -12.61 9.01
CA THR A 53 16.36 -12.52 9.46
C THR A 53 16.28 -12.39 10.98
N ILE A 54 17.02 -13.22 11.71
CA ILE A 54 17.09 -13.14 13.18
C ILE A 54 17.59 -11.76 13.63
N ASN A 55 18.65 -11.26 13.00
CA ASN A 55 19.19 -9.93 13.27
C ASN A 55 18.16 -8.83 12.97
N ASN A 56 17.37 -8.96 11.91
CA ASN A 56 16.31 -8.00 11.58
C ASN A 56 15.18 -8.03 12.62
N LEU A 57 14.74 -9.21 13.07
CA LEU A 57 13.75 -9.35 14.14
C LEU A 57 14.24 -8.70 15.44
N ALA A 58 15.49 -8.96 15.82
CA ALA A 58 16.11 -8.35 17.00
C ALA A 58 16.22 -6.82 16.89
N LYS A 59 16.57 -6.29 15.70
CA LYS A 59 16.62 -4.84 15.43
C LYS A 59 15.23 -4.20 15.52
N GLN A 60 14.20 -4.83 14.97
CA GLN A 60 12.83 -4.34 15.04
C GLN A 60 12.31 -4.31 16.48
N PHE A 61 12.57 -5.36 17.25
CA PHE A 61 12.25 -5.41 18.67
C PHE A 61 12.96 -4.28 19.42
N SER A 62 14.26 -4.12 19.19
CA SER A 62 15.07 -3.10 19.87
C SER A 62 14.64 -1.67 19.53
N LYS A 63 14.18 -1.43 18.29
CA LYS A 63 13.64 -0.12 17.90
C LYS A 63 12.36 0.23 18.65
N THR A 64 11.55 -0.77 18.99
CA THR A 64 10.25 -0.57 19.65
C THR A 64 10.37 -0.56 21.17
N MET A 65 11.12 -1.52 21.72
CA MET A 65 11.27 -1.71 23.17
C MET A 65 12.47 -0.96 23.76
N LEU A 66 13.29 -0.32 22.91
CA LEU A 66 14.50 0.42 23.29
C LEU A 66 15.53 -0.40 24.09
N ARG A 67 15.49 -1.73 23.94
CA ARG A 67 16.43 -2.69 24.55
C ARG A 67 16.58 -3.93 23.67
N GLN A 68 17.64 -4.70 23.91
CA GLN A 68 17.80 -5.99 23.24
C GLN A 68 16.78 -7.03 23.74
N PRO A 69 16.32 -7.94 22.87
CA PRO A 69 15.46 -9.05 23.27
C PRO A 69 16.24 -10.04 24.14
N SER A 70 15.57 -10.61 25.13
CA SER A 70 16.06 -11.81 25.82
C SER A 70 16.00 -13.01 24.89
N GLN A 71 16.67 -14.11 25.25
CA GLN A 71 16.71 -15.31 24.41
C GLN A 71 15.30 -15.91 24.20
N GLN A 72 14.47 -15.97 25.25
CA GLN A 72 13.08 -16.45 25.15
C GLN A 72 12.21 -15.55 24.26
N GLU A 73 12.39 -14.23 24.34
CA GLU A 73 11.67 -13.29 23.48
C GLU A 73 12.11 -13.43 22.03
N LEU A 74 13.41 -13.62 21.79
CA LEU A 74 13.94 -13.83 20.45
C LEU A 74 13.41 -15.14 19.84
N ASP A 75 13.38 -16.22 20.60
CA ASP A 75 12.81 -17.50 20.17
C ASP A 75 11.32 -17.35 19.83
N SER A 76 10.56 -16.61 20.63
CA SER A 76 9.15 -16.33 20.36
C SER A 76 8.96 -15.52 19.08
N LEU A 77 9.83 -14.52 18.81
CA LEU A 77 9.80 -13.75 17.57
C LEU A 77 10.11 -14.63 16.35
N ILE A 78 11.05 -15.57 16.48
CA ILE A 78 11.39 -16.53 15.42
C ILE A 78 10.20 -17.46 15.15
N GLU A 79 9.58 -18.01 16.20
CA GLU A 79 8.41 -18.88 16.05
C GLU A 79 7.24 -18.15 15.38
N GLN A 80 6.98 -16.91 15.77
CA GLN A 80 5.96 -16.07 15.14
C GLN A 80 6.28 -15.85 13.66
N HIS A 81 7.54 -15.51 13.33
CA HIS A 81 7.96 -15.30 11.94
C HIS A 81 7.78 -16.56 11.08
N ILE A 82 8.10 -17.74 11.61
CA ILE A 82 7.88 -19.01 10.93
C ILE A 82 6.38 -19.23 10.65
N LYS A 83 5.51 -18.98 11.63
CA LYS A 83 4.04 -19.11 11.44
C LYS A 83 3.52 -18.15 10.39
N GLU A 84 4.01 -16.91 10.38
CA GLU A 84 3.66 -15.91 9.36
C GLU A 84 4.06 -16.39 7.96
N GLU A 85 5.24 -16.96 7.80
CA GLU A 85 5.73 -17.49 6.52
C GLU A 85 4.89 -18.70 6.06
N ILE A 86 4.53 -19.60 6.99
CA ILE A 86 3.62 -20.73 6.70
C ILE A 86 2.29 -20.21 6.15
N PHE A 87 1.65 -19.27 6.85
CA PHE A 87 0.37 -18.73 6.43
C PHE A 87 0.45 -17.93 5.13
N LEU A 88 1.55 -17.22 4.90
CA LEU A 88 1.77 -16.51 3.65
C LEU A 88 1.84 -17.49 2.47
N ARG A 89 2.66 -18.55 2.59
CA ARG A 89 2.79 -19.56 1.54
C ARG A 89 1.49 -20.30 1.28
N GLU A 90 0.78 -20.69 2.33
CA GLU A 90 -0.52 -21.34 2.21
C GLU A 90 -1.56 -20.42 1.57
N GLY A 91 -1.61 -19.14 1.99
CA GLY A 91 -2.52 -18.15 1.41
C GLY A 91 -2.26 -17.92 -0.08
N LEU A 92 -0.99 -17.91 -0.51
CA LEU A 92 -0.61 -17.83 -1.92
C LEU A 92 -0.95 -19.12 -2.68
N ALA A 93 -0.74 -20.28 -2.09
CA ALA A 93 -1.11 -21.57 -2.69
C ALA A 93 -2.63 -21.68 -2.92
N LEU A 94 -3.42 -21.14 -2.00
CA LEU A 94 -4.87 -21.01 -2.11
C LEU A 94 -5.32 -19.88 -3.07
N GLY A 95 -4.38 -19.06 -3.55
CA GLY A 95 -4.66 -17.93 -4.44
C GLY A 95 -5.43 -16.79 -3.77
N LEU A 96 -5.33 -16.64 -2.45
CA LEU A 96 -6.03 -15.60 -1.69
C LEU A 96 -5.53 -14.19 -2.03
N ASP A 97 -4.37 -14.05 -2.67
CA ASP A 97 -3.84 -12.80 -3.19
C ASP A 97 -4.55 -12.29 -4.45
N LYS A 98 -5.31 -13.16 -5.14
CA LYS A 98 -5.97 -12.85 -6.40
C LYS A 98 -7.33 -12.24 -6.17
N ASP A 99 -7.60 -11.15 -6.89
CA ASP A 99 -8.89 -10.46 -6.94
C ASP A 99 -9.49 -9.99 -5.60
N ASP A 100 -8.69 -9.98 -4.53
CA ASP A 100 -9.07 -9.37 -3.26
C ASP A 100 -8.79 -7.83 -3.29
N PRO A 101 -9.83 -6.98 -3.17
CA PRO A 101 -9.66 -5.53 -3.18
C PRO A 101 -8.84 -4.98 -2.02
N VAL A 102 -8.87 -5.64 -0.85
CA VAL A 102 -8.11 -5.25 0.36
C VAL A 102 -6.63 -5.50 0.14
N ILE A 103 -6.26 -6.69 -0.35
CA ILE A 103 -4.86 -7.02 -0.65
C ILE A 103 -4.32 -6.12 -1.76
N ARG A 104 -5.08 -5.93 -2.84
CA ARG A 104 -4.70 -5.02 -3.94
C ARG A 104 -4.44 -3.60 -3.45
N LYS A 105 -5.35 -3.07 -2.60
CA LYS A 105 -5.19 -1.74 -2.00
C LYS A 105 -3.96 -1.69 -1.08
N ARG A 106 -3.71 -2.73 -0.30
CA ARG A 106 -2.55 -2.80 0.60
C ARG A 106 -1.23 -2.77 -0.17
N ILE A 107 -1.13 -3.53 -1.26
CA ILE A 107 0.03 -3.55 -2.14
C ILE A 107 0.24 -2.16 -2.74
N TYR A 108 -0.80 -1.55 -3.31
CA TYR A 108 -0.75 -0.19 -3.84
C TYR A 108 -0.22 0.81 -2.78
N SER A 109 -0.79 0.81 -1.58
CA SER A 109 -0.36 1.72 -0.51
C SER A 109 1.09 1.50 -0.10
N LYS A 110 1.57 0.25 -0.08
CA LYS A 110 2.97 -0.05 0.26
C LYS A 110 3.93 0.46 -0.82
N VAL A 111 3.58 0.31 -2.10
CA VAL A 111 4.37 0.82 -3.22
C VAL A 111 4.38 2.35 -3.24
N ASP A 112 3.22 2.98 -3.07
CA ASP A 112 3.09 4.45 -3.00
C ASP A 112 3.95 5.03 -1.86
N PHE A 113 3.94 4.39 -0.69
CA PHE A 113 4.79 4.77 0.44
C PHE A 113 6.29 4.73 0.09
N LEU A 114 6.76 3.64 -0.54
CA LEU A 114 8.17 3.51 -0.93
C LEU A 114 8.59 4.56 -1.96
N LEU A 115 7.72 4.85 -2.93
CA LEU A 115 7.98 5.86 -3.95
C LEU A 115 8.08 7.26 -3.33
N ARG A 116 7.17 7.60 -2.41
CA ARG A 116 7.22 8.88 -1.67
C ARG A 116 8.48 9.01 -0.83
N ALA A 117 8.87 7.96 -0.10
CA ALA A 117 10.08 7.97 0.70
C ALA A 117 11.34 8.23 -0.16
N GLN A 118 11.37 7.71 -1.39
CA GLN A 118 12.47 7.96 -2.32
C GLN A 118 12.49 9.41 -2.84
N LEU A 119 11.32 10.00 -3.07
CA LEU A 119 11.20 11.41 -3.46
C LEU A 119 11.60 12.36 -2.33
N GLU A 120 11.19 12.05 -1.09
CA GLU A 120 11.57 12.83 0.11
C GLU A 120 13.06 12.74 0.41
N ALA A 121 13.70 11.59 0.12
CA ALA A 121 15.15 11.46 0.24
C ALA A 121 15.92 12.34 -0.76
N LYS A 122 15.28 12.80 -1.84
CA LYS A 122 15.88 13.72 -2.82
C LYS A 122 15.70 15.16 -2.35
N GLN A 123 16.55 15.57 -1.41
CA GLN A 123 16.54 16.93 -0.89
C GLN A 123 16.89 17.94 -2.01
N ALA A 124 16.06 18.98 -2.17
CA ALA A 124 16.37 20.07 -3.09
C ALA A 124 17.59 20.85 -2.58
N SER A 125 18.46 21.30 -3.48
CA SER A 125 19.60 22.14 -3.09
C SER A 125 19.12 23.51 -2.60
N ASP A 126 19.89 24.13 -1.71
CA ASP A 126 19.60 25.47 -1.20
C ASP A 126 19.46 26.51 -2.33
N GLU A 127 20.22 26.35 -3.42
CA GLU A 127 20.13 27.19 -4.61
C GLU A 127 18.74 27.13 -5.27
N VAL A 128 18.17 25.93 -5.40
CA VAL A 128 16.82 25.75 -5.94
C VAL A 128 15.78 26.34 -4.99
N LEU A 129 15.93 26.13 -3.68
CA LEU A 129 15.03 26.68 -2.67
C LEU A 129 15.02 28.22 -2.69
N LEU A 130 16.20 28.84 -2.74
CA LEU A 130 16.35 30.29 -2.84
C LEU A 130 15.75 30.84 -4.12
N SER A 131 15.94 30.16 -5.26
CA SER A 131 15.34 30.58 -6.53
C SER A 131 13.80 30.57 -6.48
N ILE A 132 13.20 29.56 -5.84
CA ILE A 132 11.74 29.46 -5.69
C ILE A 132 11.22 30.51 -4.70
N LEU A 133 11.93 30.74 -3.60
CA LEU A 133 11.60 31.75 -2.60
C LEU A 133 11.59 33.16 -3.22
N GLN A 134 12.64 33.49 -3.97
CA GLN A 134 12.75 34.77 -4.69
C GLN A 134 11.72 34.92 -5.81
N ALA A 135 11.33 33.82 -6.46
CA ALA A 135 10.30 33.82 -7.50
C ALA A 135 8.87 33.94 -6.96
N ASN A 136 8.64 33.68 -5.66
CA ASN A 136 7.29 33.68 -5.05
C ASN A 136 7.24 34.46 -3.72
N PRO A 137 7.71 35.72 -3.66
CA PRO A 137 7.80 36.46 -2.40
C PRO A 137 6.44 36.58 -1.69
N ASP A 138 5.36 36.85 -2.45
CA ASP A 138 4.00 37.05 -1.91
C ASP A 138 3.42 35.81 -1.18
N LYS A 139 3.91 34.60 -1.49
CA LYS A 139 3.46 33.36 -0.82
C LYS A 139 4.15 33.11 0.51
N TYR A 140 5.31 33.74 0.74
CA TYR A 140 6.18 33.49 1.89
C TYR A 140 6.36 34.73 2.78
N THR A 141 5.70 35.84 2.46
CA THR A 141 5.54 36.98 3.36
C THR A 141 4.40 36.74 4.34
N LEU A 142 4.60 37.07 5.61
CA LEU A 142 3.49 37.21 6.54
C LEU A 142 2.61 38.38 6.08
N GLY A 143 1.37 38.09 5.74
CA GLY A 143 0.39 39.13 5.45
C GLY A 143 0.16 40.05 6.65
N ASP A 144 -0.42 41.22 6.39
CA ASP A 144 -0.71 42.21 7.42
C ASP A 144 -1.54 41.60 8.55
N ARG A 145 -1.02 41.70 9.78
CA ARG A 145 -1.73 41.25 10.97
C ARG A 145 -2.59 42.41 11.48
N PHE A 146 -3.90 42.23 11.44
CA PHE A 146 -4.84 43.18 12.01
C PHE A 146 -5.28 42.71 13.39
N GLY A 147 -5.08 43.54 14.40
CA GLY A 147 -5.79 43.44 15.67
C GLY A 147 -7.11 44.19 15.54
N PHE A 148 -8.21 43.57 15.97
CA PHE A 148 -9.51 44.23 16.05
C PHE A 148 -10.14 43.93 17.40
N ASP A 149 -10.83 44.92 17.94
CA ASP A 149 -11.70 44.77 19.10
C ASP A 149 -13.15 44.72 18.62
N GLN A 150 -13.88 43.71 19.05
CA GLN A 150 -15.29 43.55 18.73
C GLN A 150 -16.15 43.98 19.91
N VAL A 151 -17.03 44.94 19.66
CA VAL A 151 -18.07 45.36 20.60
C VAL A 151 -19.42 44.84 20.10
N TRP A 152 -20.11 44.08 20.95
CA TRP A 152 -21.44 43.55 20.63
C TRP A 152 -22.52 44.53 21.04
N LEU A 153 -23.50 44.74 20.16
CA LEU A 153 -24.64 45.63 20.33
C LEU A 153 -25.93 44.82 20.40
N LYS A 154 -26.90 45.29 21.19
CA LYS A 154 -28.25 44.68 21.25
C LYS A 154 -29.04 45.03 19.98
N GLU A 155 -29.98 44.18 19.59
CA GLU A 155 -30.71 44.27 18.31
C GLU A 155 -31.42 45.64 18.10
N ASP A 156 -31.92 46.26 19.16
CA ASP A 156 -32.60 47.56 19.13
C ASP A 156 -31.68 48.78 19.39
N SER A 157 -30.35 48.58 19.43
CA SER A 157 -29.43 49.67 19.76
C SER A 157 -28.93 50.44 18.53
N ASP A 158 -28.90 51.77 18.65
CA ASP A 158 -28.39 52.65 17.60
C ASP A 158 -26.85 52.62 17.56
N TRP A 159 -26.30 51.96 16.54
CA TRP A 159 -24.88 51.84 16.32
C TRP A 159 -24.15 53.19 16.16
N GLN A 160 -24.85 54.25 15.73
CA GLN A 160 -24.26 55.59 15.58
C GLN A 160 -24.01 56.27 16.93
N VAL A 161 -24.78 55.91 17.95
CA VAL A 161 -24.57 56.39 19.32
C VAL A 161 -23.40 55.65 19.96
N ALA A 162 -23.34 54.32 19.80
CA ALA A 162 -22.24 53.49 20.28
C ALA A 162 -20.89 53.90 19.64
N LEU A 163 -20.89 54.17 18.32
CA LEU A 163 -19.68 54.63 17.61
C LEU A 163 -19.18 55.99 18.14
N ARG A 164 -20.08 56.93 18.42
CA ARG A 164 -19.72 58.24 18.98
C ARG A 164 -19.15 58.14 20.40
N GLN A 165 -19.59 57.16 21.19
CA GLN A 165 -19.05 56.90 22.53
C GLN A 165 -17.64 56.29 22.45
N LEU A 166 -17.45 55.30 21.57
CA LEU A 166 -16.14 54.69 21.34
C LEU A 166 -15.11 55.70 20.80
N GLN A 167 -15.51 56.61 19.90
CA GLN A 167 -14.65 57.69 19.39
C GLN A 167 -14.24 58.72 20.47
N ARG A 168 -14.99 58.82 21.58
CA ARG A 168 -14.67 59.69 22.71
C ARG A 168 -13.77 59.03 23.76
N GLY A 169 -13.44 57.75 23.58
CA GLY A 169 -12.56 57.00 24.48
C GLY A 169 -13.26 56.31 25.66
N ASP A 170 -14.60 56.34 25.71
CA ASP A 170 -15.37 55.62 26.72
C ASP A 170 -15.55 54.15 26.28
N THR A 171 -14.69 53.27 26.78
CA THR A 171 -14.75 51.81 26.53
C THR A 171 -15.70 51.06 27.48
N THR A 172 -16.48 51.77 28.31
CA THR A 172 -17.43 51.18 29.26
C THR A 172 -18.79 50.88 28.62
N LEU A 173 -18.79 50.16 27.50
CA LEU A 173 -20.00 49.46 27.06
C LEU A 173 -20.11 48.21 27.93
N GLN A 174 -20.86 48.33 29.03
CA GLN A 174 -21.06 47.28 30.01
C GLN A 174 -21.39 45.95 29.34
N SER A 175 -20.46 45.00 29.47
CA SER A 175 -20.78 43.57 29.53
C SER A 175 -21.77 43.38 30.68
N ARG A 176 -23.05 43.45 30.35
CA ARG A 176 -24.12 42.97 31.21
C ARG A 176 -24.83 41.88 30.43
N SER A 177 -24.44 40.66 30.80
CA SER A 177 -25.13 39.36 30.65
C SER A 177 -26.42 39.35 29.83
#